data_AF-A0A1M7FNQ6-F1
#
_entry.id   AF-A0A1M7FNQ6-F1
#
_cell.length_a   1.000
_cell.length_b   1.000
_cell.length_c   1.000
_cell.angle_alpha   90.00
_cell.angle_beta   90.00
_cell.angle_gamma   90.00
#
_symmetry.space_group_name_H-M   'P 1'
#
loop_
_entity.id
_entity.type
_entity.pdbx_description
1 polymer ?
#
loop_
_entity_poly.entity_id
_entity_poly.type
_entity_poly.pdbx_seq_one_letter_code
_entity_poly.pdbx_strand_id
1 'polypeptide(L)'
;MAKATPLTNEPTVAPVKGFLDVENDLCEAAYLVEFLRTSMTRTLEEEHELTFSYGESRALVSLMQNLEDQIHRSVSGLIAIKEVSIHG
;
A
#
# COMPACT_ATOMS: atom_id res chain seq x y z
N MET A 1 -20.95 -6.11 -50.33
CA MET A 1 -21.47 -5.46 -49.11
C MET A 1 -20.71 -6.04 -47.92
N ALA A 2 -19.73 -5.32 -47.38
CA ALA A 2 -19.00 -5.76 -46.19
C ALA A 2 -19.72 -5.21 -44.95
N LYS A 3 -20.18 -6.12 -44.07
CA LYS A 3 -20.83 -5.78 -42.80
C LYS A 3 -19.72 -5.39 -41.82
N ALA A 4 -19.66 -4.11 -41.46
CA ALA A 4 -18.74 -3.62 -40.43
C ALA A 4 -19.19 -4.16 -39.06
N THR A 5 -18.37 -5.02 -38.47
CA THR A 5 -18.49 -5.43 -37.07
C THR A 5 -18.10 -4.23 -36.19
N PRO A 6 -18.90 -3.86 -35.17
CA PRO A 6 -18.50 -2.78 -34.29
C PRO A 6 -17.34 -3.26 -33.43
N LEU A 7 -16.20 -2.55 -33.51
CA LEU A 7 -15.13 -2.65 -32.54
C LEU A 7 -15.70 -2.13 -31.21
N THR A 8 -16.19 -3.03 -30.38
CA THR A 8 -16.42 -2.76 -28.96
C THR A 8 -15.06 -2.49 -28.35
N ASN A 9 -14.68 -1.22 -28.29
CA ASN A 9 -13.64 -0.73 -27.41
C ASN A 9 -14.16 -0.91 -25.99
N GLU A 10 -13.90 -2.06 -25.38
CA GLU A 10 -14.09 -2.21 -23.94
C GLU A 10 -13.15 -1.22 -23.25
N PRO A 11 -13.67 -0.40 -22.34
CA PRO A 11 -12.86 0.63 -21.73
C PRO A 11 -11.84 -0.04 -20.83
N THR A 12 -10.62 0.46 -20.92
CA THR A 12 -9.43 0.21 -20.10
C THR A 12 -9.67 0.60 -18.63
N VAL A 13 -10.68 0.01 -17.98
CA VAL A 13 -11.14 0.35 -16.61
C VAL A 13 -10.34 -0.41 -15.56
N ALA A 14 -9.83 -1.60 -15.90
CA ALA A 14 -9.04 -2.44 -15.00
C ALA A 14 -7.72 -1.81 -14.52
N PRO A 15 -6.93 -1.12 -15.38
CA PRO A 15 -5.68 -0.49 -14.93
C PRO A 15 -5.92 0.63 -13.93
N VAL A 16 -6.93 1.48 -14.17
CA VAL A 16 -7.23 2.64 -13.31
C VAL A 16 -7.65 2.21 -11.92
N LYS A 17 -8.51 1.19 -11.80
CA LYS A 17 -8.90 0.65 -10.49
C LYS A 17 -7.70 0.03 -9.76
N GLY A 18 -6.86 -0.74 -10.45
CA GLY A 18 -5.65 -1.31 -9.87
C GLY A 18 -4.68 -0.25 -9.32
N PHE A 19 -4.52 0.86 -10.03
CA PHE A 19 -3.69 1.98 -9.54
C PHE A 19 -4.26 2.63 -8.28
N LEU A 20 -5.58 2.82 -8.20
CA LEU A 20 -6.24 3.39 -7.02
C LEU A 20 -6.11 2.47 -5.79
N ASP A 21 -6.21 1.16 -5.98
CA ASP A 21 -6.04 0.18 -4.89
C ASP A 21 -4.60 0.22 -4.34
N VAL A 22 -3.60 0.32 -5.22
CA VAL A 22 -2.18 0.50 -4.83
C VAL A 22 -1.95 1.84 -4.14
N GLU A 23 -2.54 2.93 -4.65
CA GLU A 23 -2.40 4.26 -4.05
C GLU A 23 -2.93 4.27 -2.62
N ASN A 24 -4.10 3.66 -2.37
CA ASN A 24 -4.68 3.54 -1.04
C ASN A 24 -3.77 2.74 -0.09
N ASP A 25 -3.28 1.56 -0.51
CA ASP A 25 -2.38 0.74 0.31
C ASP A 25 -1.08 1.51 0.67
N LEU A 26 -0.51 2.27 -0.28
CA LEU A 26 0.68 3.10 -0.03
C LEU A 26 0.39 4.30 0.88
N CYS A 27 -0.78 4.93 0.76
CA CYS A 27 -1.21 5.99 1.65
C CYS A 27 -1.38 5.47 3.09
N GLU A 28 -2.02 4.33 3.29
CA GLU A 28 -2.15 3.70 4.61
C GLU A 28 -0.79 3.36 5.22
N ALA A 29 0.12 2.79 4.42
CA ALA A 29 1.48 2.50 4.84
C ALA A 29 2.22 3.78 5.27
N ALA A 30 2.07 4.89 4.53
CA ALA A 30 2.68 6.16 4.88
C ALA A 30 2.16 6.72 6.21
N TYR A 31 0.84 6.64 6.46
CA TYR A 31 0.26 7.04 7.74
C TYR A 31 0.78 6.21 8.92
N LEU A 32 0.94 4.90 8.74
CA LEU A 32 1.51 4.03 9.77
C LEU A 32 2.97 4.39 10.08
N VAL A 33 3.78 4.63 9.05
CA VAL A 33 5.17 5.07 9.22
C VAL A 33 5.26 6.42 9.94
N GLU A 34 4.39 7.37 9.60
CA GLU A 34 4.34 8.68 10.26
C GLU A 34 3.93 8.57 11.73
N PHE A 35 2.94 7.73 12.05
CA PHE A 35 2.54 7.45 13.42
C PHE A 35 3.69 6.84 14.25
N LEU A 36 4.41 5.87 13.69
CA LEU A 36 5.56 5.24 14.33
C LEU A 36 6.68 6.25 14.57
N ARG A 37 7.01 7.04 13.56
CA ARG A 37 8.02 8.10 13.65
C ARG A 37 7.65 9.11 14.75
N THR A 38 6.42 9.62 14.73
CA THR A 38 5.93 10.60 15.72
C THR A 38 5.98 10.04 17.13
N SER A 39 5.58 8.78 17.31
CA SER A 39 5.61 8.10 18.60
C SER A 39 7.05 7.97 19.12
N MET A 40 8.00 7.57 18.27
CA MET A 40 9.42 7.46 18.64
C MET A 40 10.04 8.83 18.93
N THR A 41 9.77 9.85 18.10
CA THR A 41 10.30 11.20 18.30
C THR A 41 9.83 11.79 19.62
N ARG A 42 8.54 11.64 19.97
CA ARG A 42 8.01 12.11 21.25
C ARG A 42 8.74 11.47 22.45
N THR A 43 9.01 10.17 22.38
CA THR A 43 9.72 9.47 23.48
C THR A 43 11.20 9.86 23.55
N LEU A 44 11.85 10.13 22.41
CA LEU A 44 13.25 10.58 22.38
C LEU A 44 13.42 12.01 22.90
N GLU A 45 12.47 12.91 22.65
CA GLU A 45 12.47 14.29 23.15
C GLU A 45 12.26 14.38 24.67
N GLU A 46 11.65 13.36 25.28
CA GLU A 46 11.39 13.30 26.73
C GLU A 46 12.61 12.80 27.56
N GLU A 47 13.81 12.60 26.95
CA GLU A 47 15.05 12.07 27.58
C GLU A 47 14.88 10.75 28.37
N HIS A 48 13.76 10.05 28.16
CA HIS A 48 13.51 8.77 28.80
C HIS A 48 14.03 7.62 27.92
N GLU A 49 14.67 6.63 28.55
CA GLU A 49 14.94 5.35 27.88
C GLU A 49 13.62 4.81 27.32
N LEU A 50 13.59 4.57 26.00
CA LEU A 50 12.49 3.95 25.28
C LEU A 50 12.24 2.55 25.87
N THR A 51 11.38 2.51 26.89
CA THR A 51 10.98 1.28 27.57
C THR A 51 9.54 1.01 27.18
N PHE A 52 9.37 0.11 26.21
CA PHE A 52 8.06 -0.40 25.86
C PHE A 52 7.66 -1.47 26.87
N SER A 53 6.41 -1.40 27.35
CA SER A 53 5.78 -2.55 27.98
C SER A 53 5.71 -3.72 26.98
N TYR A 54 5.50 -4.93 27.50
CA TYR A 54 5.29 -6.12 26.66
C TYR A 54 4.11 -5.93 25.68
N GLY A 55 3.03 -5.29 26.13
CA GLY A 55 1.86 -5.01 25.30
C GLY A 55 2.16 -4.04 24.16
N GLU A 56 2.88 -2.94 24.45
CA GLU A 56 3.29 -1.96 23.45
C GLU A 56 4.28 -2.55 22.45
N SER A 57 5.23 -3.35 22.92
CA SER A 57 6.18 -4.06 22.05
C SER A 57 5.47 -5.00 21.07
N ARG A 58 4.46 -5.74 21.56
CA ARG A 58 3.65 -6.63 20.72
C ARG A 58 2.81 -5.85 19.71
N ALA A 59 2.21 -4.75 20.12
CA ALA A 59 1.44 -3.87 19.23
C ALA A 59 2.35 -3.29 18.13
N LEU A 60 3.55 -2.84 18.49
CA LEU A 60 4.55 -2.33 17.55
C LEU A 60 4.96 -3.38 16.52
N VAL A 61 5.26 -4.62 16.95
CA VAL A 61 5.56 -5.72 16.04
C VAL A 61 4.38 -6.00 15.10
N SER A 62 3.16 -6.01 15.61
CA SER A 62 1.96 -6.20 14.79
C SER A 62 1.76 -5.07 13.77
N LEU A 63 2.07 -3.82 14.13
CA LEU A 63 2.01 -2.68 13.22
C LEU A 63 3.07 -2.80 12.12
N MET A 64 4.30 -3.20 12.47
CA MET A 64 5.37 -3.42 11.50
C MET A 64 5.05 -4.55 10.52
N GLN A 65 4.44 -5.64 10.99
CA GLN A 65 3.96 -6.73 10.13
C GLN A 65 2.85 -6.26 9.17
N ASN A 66 1.89 -5.47 9.66
CA ASN A 66 0.85 -4.91 8.79
C ASN A 66 1.42 -3.97 7.72
N LEU A 67 2.42 -3.17 8.08
CA LEU A 67 3.14 -2.31 7.14
C LEU A 67 3.86 -3.14 6.05
N GLU A 68 4.55 -4.21 6.45
CA GLU A 68 5.20 -5.14 5.52
C GLU A 68 4.17 -5.75 4.54
N ASP A 69 3.03 -6.21 5.05
CA ASP A 69 1.96 -6.79 4.24
C ASP A 69 1.38 -5.77 3.25
N GLN A 70 1.14 -4.53 3.67
CA GLN A 70 0.63 -3.45 2.81
C GLN A 70 1.62 -3.09 1.69
N ILE A 71 2.92 -2.98 2.01
CA ILE A 71 3.96 -2.73 1.01
C ILE A 71 4.04 -3.90 0.02
N HIS A 72 4.01 -5.14 0.51
CA HIS A 72 4.04 -6.33 -0.34
C HIS A 72 2.83 -6.41 -1.28
N ARG A 73 1.62 -6.09 -0.79
CA ARG A 73 0.41 -6.01 -1.63
C ARG A 73 0.53 -4.92 -2.68
N SER A 74 1.00 -3.73 -2.31
CA SER A 74 1.21 -2.61 -3.24
C SER A 74 2.17 -2.98 -4.36
N VAL A 75 3.32 -3.61 -4.03
CA VAL A 75 4.31 -4.06 -5.01
C VAL A 75 3.72 -5.13 -5.93
N SER A 76 2.99 -6.09 -5.38
CA SER A 76 2.32 -7.14 -6.17
C SER A 76 1.27 -6.56 -7.12
N GLY A 77 0.51 -5.56 -6.66
CA GLY A 77 -0.47 -4.82 -7.47
C GLY A 77 0.19 -4.09 -8.64
N LEU A 78 1.30 -3.39 -8.40
CA LEU A 78 2.07 -2.72 -9.46
C LEU A 78 2.61 -3.70 -10.51
N ILE A 79 3.10 -4.87 -10.09
CA ILE A 79 3.55 -5.92 -11.00
C ILE A 79 2.40 -6.40 -11.88
N ALA A 80 1.24 -6.70 -11.28
CA ALA A 80 0.06 -7.15 -12.02
C ALA A 80 -0.43 -6.10 -13.04
N ILE A 81 -0.47 -4.82 -12.65
CA ILE A 81 -0.85 -3.72 -13.55
C ILE A 81 0.12 -3.62 -14.73
N LYS A 82 1.43 -3.76 -14.48
CA LYS A 82 2.45 -3.77 -15.53
C LYS A 82 2.24 -4.93 -16.50
N GLU A 83 1.99 -6.15 -16.00
CA GLU A 83 1.79 -7.33 -16.84
C GLU A 83 0.56 -7.21 -17.75
N VAL A 84 -0.55 -6.68 -17.21
CA VAL A 84 -1.77 -6.38 -17.98
C VAL A 84 -1.52 -5.29 -19.03
N SER A 85 -0.70 -4.28 -18.71
CA SER A 85 -0.40 -3.19 -19.65
C SER A 85 0.54 -3.58 -20.79
N ILE A 86 1.27 -4.70 -20.68
CA ILE A 86 2.18 -5.20 -21.72
C ILE A 86 1.47 -6.17 -22.68
N HIS A 87 0.47 -6.91 -22.21
CA HIS A 87 -0.21 -7.97 -22.97
C HIS A 87 -1.66 -7.64 -23.37
N GLY A 88 -2.18 -6.48 -22.91
CA GLY A 88 -3.51 -5.96 -23.24
C GLY A 88 -3.54 -5.09 -24.49
#